data_AF-A0A7V6Q2Q5-F1
#
_entry.id   AF-A0A7V6Q2Q5-F1
#
_cell.length_a   1.000
_cell.length_b   1.000
_cell.length_c   1.000
_cell.angle_alpha   90.00
_cell.angle_beta   90.00
_cell.angle_gamma   90.00
#
_symmetry.space_group_name_H-M   'P 1'
#
loop_
_entity.id
_entity.type
_entity.pdbx_description
1 polymer ?
#
loop_
_entity_poly.entity_id
_entity_poly.type
_entity_poly.pdbx_seq_one_letter_code
_entity_poly.pdbx_strand_id
1 'polypeptide(L)'
;MSISTKKVSGVRKKPVFPLFSGKRNKKEKDKGTTDDSMQTVQKWLPVDDIDGGLMKLKGGQVTAVVKVEPAPFTLLSEQEKDRRIKSLYEAFQALSYKVEIFCIPRPIDLDQYLNDLEDLLKETDPGRRPILRGYLNYVRGIVSSAEATERRFYILIPEEKSRADELQKKVREFVALLSAAELKAEICSESEILDMLFCFFNPAQAAFERPGIVSAAPMVKTVEELIKDGVD
;
A
#
# COMPACT_ATOMS: atom_id res chain seq x y z
N MET A 1 -62.26 33.08 27.64
CA MET A 1 -61.02 33.38 28.39
C MET A 1 -60.97 32.42 29.57
N SER A 2 -60.00 31.55 29.83
CA SER A 2 -58.71 31.24 29.21
C SER A 2 -58.23 29.88 29.79
N ILE A 3 -57.93 28.90 28.92
CA ILE A 3 -56.66 28.14 28.81
C ILE A 3 -56.07 27.58 30.13
N SER A 4 -56.16 26.26 30.42
CA SER A 4 -55.31 25.11 29.95
C SER A 4 -53.98 25.00 30.73
N THR A 5 -53.48 23.88 31.29
CA THR A 5 -53.83 22.43 31.40
C THR A 5 -52.86 21.83 32.44
N LYS A 6 -53.32 21.36 33.61
CA LYS A 6 -53.59 19.95 34.00
C LYS A 6 -52.43 18.92 33.90
N LYS A 7 -52.08 18.39 35.10
CA LYS A 7 -51.91 16.95 35.46
C LYS A 7 -50.60 16.25 35.00
N VAL A 8 -49.96 15.30 35.71
CA VAL A 8 -50.25 14.52 36.94
C VAL A 8 -48.91 14.07 37.59
N SER A 9 -48.94 13.95 38.92
CA SER A 9 -48.10 13.11 39.79
C SER A 9 -48.17 11.60 39.45
N GLY A 10 -47.17 10.82 39.89
CA GLY A 10 -47.31 9.37 39.93
C GLY A 10 -46.03 8.53 40.10
N VAL A 11 -45.56 8.43 41.34
CA VAL A 11 -45.02 7.22 42.03
C VAL A 11 -44.29 6.16 41.17
N ARG A 12 -43.01 5.89 41.47
CA ARG A 12 -42.41 4.56 41.27
C ARG A 12 -41.73 4.04 42.53
N LYS A 13 -42.36 3.02 43.12
CA LYS A 13 -41.88 2.18 44.21
C LYS A 13 -40.62 1.42 43.77
N LYS A 14 -39.67 1.24 44.69
CA LYS A 14 -38.56 0.28 44.53
C LYS A 14 -39.13 -1.14 44.45
N PRO A 15 -38.65 -2.00 43.53
CA PRO A 15 -38.69 -3.42 43.73
C PRO A 15 -37.33 -3.92 44.23
N VAL A 16 -37.44 -4.71 45.29
CA VAL A 16 -36.44 -5.59 45.89
C VAL A 16 -36.06 -6.66 44.86
N PHE A 17 -34.77 -6.81 44.56
CA PHE A 17 -34.27 -7.99 43.83
C PHE A 17 -33.94 -9.10 44.86
N PRO A 18 -34.38 -10.35 44.62
CA PRO A 18 -34.27 -11.40 45.62
C PRO A 18 -32.82 -11.89 45.73
N LEU A 19 -32.36 -12.05 46.97
CA LEU A 19 -31.29 -12.99 47.31
C LEU A 19 -31.84 -14.40 47.08
N PHE A 20 -31.32 -15.11 46.07
CA PHE A 20 -31.36 -16.57 46.03
C PHE A 20 -30.00 -17.11 45.64
N SER A 21 -29.37 -17.75 46.60
CA SER A 21 -28.23 -18.66 46.47
C SER A 21 -28.62 -19.88 45.63
N GLY A 22 -27.76 -20.31 44.70
CA GLY A 22 -27.85 -21.68 44.19
C GLY A 22 -27.23 -21.96 42.82
N LYS A 23 -26.07 -22.62 42.87
CA LYS A 23 -25.48 -23.56 41.89
C LYS A 23 -24.73 -23.02 40.66
N ARG A 24 -23.41 -23.29 40.75
CA ARG A 24 -22.39 -23.40 39.70
C ARG A 24 -22.90 -24.08 38.42
N ASN A 25 -22.50 -23.52 37.28
CA ASN A 25 -22.03 -24.16 36.02
C ASN A 25 -22.06 -23.08 34.93
N LYS A 26 -21.18 -22.96 33.93
CA LYS A 26 -19.88 -23.53 33.55
C LYS A 26 -19.50 -22.73 32.28
N LYS A 27 -18.32 -22.09 32.28
CA LYS A 27 -17.57 -21.57 31.11
C LYS A 27 -18.35 -20.76 30.05
N GLU A 28 -18.19 -19.45 30.05
CA GLU A 28 -18.16 -18.66 28.81
C GLU A 28 -16.75 -18.08 28.64
N LYS A 29 -16.14 -18.45 27.52
CA LYS A 29 -14.85 -17.93 27.07
C LYS A 29 -15.08 -16.51 26.58
N ASP A 30 -14.41 -15.57 27.22
CA ASP A 30 -14.21 -14.21 26.73
C ASP A 30 -13.39 -14.31 25.42
N LYS A 31 -14.06 -14.23 24.26
CA LYS A 31 -13.41 -14.13 22.96
C LYS A 31 -13.22 -12.65 22.68
N GLY A 32 -11.95 -12.24 22.73
CA GLY A 32 -11.48 -10.89 22.52
C GLY A 32 -11.96 -10.26 21.21
N THR A 33 -12.20 -8.97 21.31
CA THR A 33 -12.76 -8.02 20.34
C THR A 33 -11.82 -7.68 19.17
N THR A 34 -10.88 -8.56 18.80
CA THR A 34 -9.83 -8.30 17.79
C THR A 34 -10.04 -8.99 16.45
N ASP A 35 -10.92 -10.01 16.37
CA ASP A 35 -11.19 -10.76 15.13
C ASP A 35 -12.24 -10.03 14.24
N ASP A 36 -13.21 -9.35 14.86
CA ASP A 36 -14.29 -8.66 14.13
C ASP A 36 -13.79 -7.39 13.41
N SER A 37 -12.80 -6.69 13.97
CA SER A 37 -12.17 -5.53 13.33
C SER A 37 -11.36 -5.93 12.09
N MET A 38 -10.68 -7.08 12.12
CA MET A 38 -9.86 -7.57 11.01
C MET A 38 -10.76 -8.00 9.83
N GLN A 39 -11.88 -8.66 10.13
CA GLN A 39 -12.90 -8.96 9.12
C GLN A 39 -13.57 -7.70 8.56
N THR A 40 -13.72 -6.64 9.35
CA THR A 40 -14.35 -5.39 8.92
C THR A 40 -13.49 -4.62 7.91
N VAL A 41 -12.18 -4.51 8.16
CA VAL A 41 -11.24 -3.87 7.22
C VAL A 41 -11.15 -4.67 5.93
N GLN A 42 -10.99 -6.00 6.04
CA GLN A 42 -10.95 -6.86 4.87
C GLN A 42 -12.24 -6.81 4.08
N LYS A 43 -13.42 -6.73 4.70
CA LYS A 43 -14.71 -6.53 4.01
C LYS A 43 -14.79 -5.21 3.24
N TRP A 44 -14.14 -4.16 3.72
CA TRP A 44 -14.20 -2.82 3.13
C TRP A 44 -13.29 -2.64 1.90
N LEU A 45 -12.12 -3.27 1.87
CA LEU A 45 -11.21 -3.20 0.71
C LEU A 45 -11.81 -3.90 -0.53
N PRO A 46 -11.72 -3.32 -1.74
CA PRO A 46 -12.23 -3.93 -2.97
C PRO A 46 -11.36 -5.08 -3.49
N VAL A 47 -10.18 -5.27 -2.91
CA VAL A 47 -9.22 -6.34 -3.23
C VAL A 47 -9.54 -7.57 -2.36
N ASP A 48 -9.59 -8.73 -2.98
CA ASP A 48 -9.83 -10.02 -2.32
C ASP A 48 -8.51 -10.74 -2.00
N ASP A 49 -7.60 -10.79 -2.98
CA ASP A 49 -6.35 -11.53 -2.86
C ASP A 49 -5.33 -11.07 -3.93
N ILE A 50 -4.04 -11.30 -3.70
CA ILE A 50 -2.95 -11.00 -4.63
C ILE A 50 -2.12 -12.26 -4.79
N ASP A 51 -2.06 -12.78 -6.00
CA ASP A 51 -1.47 -14.09 -6.26
C ASP A 51 -0.94 -14.16 -7.70
N GLY A 52 0.30 -14.61 -7.86
CA GLY A 52 0.94 -14.76 -9.17
C GLY A 52 1.12 -13.43 -9.91
N GLY A 53 1.31 -12.33 -9.18
CA GLY A 53 1.45 -10.98 -9.74
C GLY A 53 0.15 -10.40 -10.32
N LEU A 54 -1.00 -11.00 -10.00
CA LEU A 54 -2.33 -10.49 -10.34
C LEU A 54 -3.09 -10.10 -9.08
N MET A 55 -3.79 -8.97 -9.16
CA MET A 55 -4.71 -8.53 -8.12
C MET A 55 -6.11 -9.07 -8.41
N LYS A 56 -6.70 -9.82 -7.47
CA LYS A 56 -8.07 -10.34 -7.57
C LYS A 56 -9.01 -9.37 -6.86
N LEU A 57 -10.04 -8.89 -7.56
CA LEU A 57 -11.03 -7.95 -7.04
C LEU A 57 -12.30 -8.68 -6.58
N LYS A 58 -12.98 -8.09 -5.60
CA LYS A 58 -14.30 -8.53 -5.13
C LYS A 58 -15.33 -8.30 -6.23
N GLY A 59 -15.64 -9.37 -6.96
CA GLY A 59 -16.42 -9.30 -8.19
C GLY A 59 -15.95 -10.30 -9.25
N GLY A 60 -14.87 -11.05 -8.99
CA GLY A 60 -14.38 -12.09 -9.88
C GLY A 60 -13.58 -11.55 -11.08
N GLN A 61 -13.16 -10.29 -11.01
CA GLN A 61 -12.22 -9.69 -11.95
C GLN A 61 -10.79 -9.87 -11.43
N VAL A 62 -9.86 -10.00 -12.36
CA VAL A 62 -8.43 -10.02 -12.11
C VAL A 62 -7.80 -8.82 -12.80
N THR A 63 -6.77 -8.24 -12.20
CA THR A 63 -6.12 -7.05 -12.71
C THR A 63 -4.62 -7.26 -12.71
N ALA A 64 -4.01 -7.11 -13.87
CA ALA A 64 -2.56 -7.04 -13.98
C ALA A 64 -2.11 -5.61 -13.70
N VAL A 65 -1.03 -5.46 -12.95
CA VAL A 65 -0.44 -4.15 -12.62
C VAL A 65 0.92 -4.07 -13.28
N VAL A 66 1.12 -3.04 -14.09
CA VAL A 66 2.40 -2.73 -14.74
C VAL A 66 2.92 -1.43 -14.16
N LYS A 67 4.12 -1.46 -13.59
CA LYS A 67 4.85 -0.27 -13.15
C LYS A 67 5.60 0.31 -14.34
N VAL A 68 5.54 1.63 -14.49
CA VAL A 68 6.22 2.35 -15.56
C VAL A 68 7.08 3.45 -14.97
N GLU A 69 8.34 3.49 -15.36
CA GLU A 69 9.26 4.55 -14.96
C GLU A 69 9.09 5.78 -15.87
N PRO A 70 9.04 7.00 -15.30
CA PRO A 70 8.95 8.20 -16.10
C PRO A 70 10.19 8.39 -16.97
N ALA A 71 9.97 8.74 -18.25
CA ALA A 71 11.05 9.06 -19.18
C ALA A 71 11.13 10.58 -19.44
N PRO A 72 12.34 11.18 -19.49
CA PRO A 72 12.50 12.62 -19.67
C PRO A 72 12.37 13.01 -21.17
N PHE A 73 11.15 13.15 -21.66
CA PHE A 73 10.88 13.56 -23.05
C PHE A 73 11.45 14.93 -23.41
N THR A 74 11.66 15.81 -22.43
CA THR A 74 12.18 17.17 -22.64
C THR A 74 13.63 17.21 -23.14
N LEU A 75 14.40 16.16 -22.89
CA LEU A 75 15.81 16.07 -23.29
C LEU A 75 16.00 15.53 -24.71
N LEU A 76 14.94 15.03 -25.34
CA LEU A 76 14.97 14.46 -26.67
C LEU A 76 14.89 15.55 -27.75
N SER A 77 15.44 15.27 -28.93
CA SER A 77 15.19 16.08 -30.13
C SER A 77 13.75 15.87 -30.63
N GLU A 78 13.21 16.78 -31.44
CA GLU A 78 11.84 16.65 -31.98
C GLU A 78 11.67 15.35 -32.79
N GLN A 79 12.67 14.95 -33.58
CA GLN A 79 12.62 13.70 -34.35
C GLN A 79 12.60 12.46 -33.46
N GLU A 80 13.34 12.46 -32.35
CA GLU A 80 13.34 11.37 -31.38
C GLU A 80 12.02 11.31 -30.61
N LYS A 81 11.48 12.47 -30.21
CA LYS A 81 10.15 12.56 -29.59
C LYS A 81 9.10 11.94 -30.50
N ASP A 82 9.05 12.36 -31.76
CA ASP A 82 8.05 11.87 -32.72
C ASP A 82 8.15 10.35 -32.93
N ARG A 83 9.36 9.83 -33.08
CA ARG A 83 9.60 8.38 -33.20
C ARG A 83 9.09 7.64 -31.97
N ARG A 84 9.42 8.14 -30.78
CA ARG A 84 9.07 7.51 -29.51
C ARG A 84 7.57 7.57 -29.22
N ILE A 85 6.92 8.69 -29.52
CA ILE A 85 5.47 8.84 -29.43
C ILE A 85 4.78 7.86 -30.38
N LYS A 86 5.27 7.71 -31.61
CA LYS A 86 4.72 6.75 -32.57
C LYS A 86 4.83 5.30 -32.08
N SER A 87 5.99 4.91 -31.55
CA SER A 87 6.17 3.56 -30.98
C SER A 87 5.28 3.32 -29.76
N LEU A 88 5.08 4.32 -28.89
CA LEU A 88 4.15 4.21 -27.77
C LEU A 88 2.70 4.08 -28.25
N TYR A 89 2.31 4.86 -29.26
CA TYR A 89 0.98 4.75 -29.86
C TYR A 89 0.73 3.34 -30.40
N GLU A 90 1.69 2.75 -31.11
CA GLU A 90 1.62 1.38 -31.61
C GLU A 90 1.50 0.36 -30.46
N ALA A 91 2.23 0.56 -29.35
CA ALA A 91 2.14 -0.30 -28.17
C ALA A 91 0.74 -0.26 -27.52
N PHE A 92 0.17 0.92 -27.33
CA PHE A 92 -1.19 1.06 -26.77
C PHE A 92 -2.26 0.55 -27.74
N GLN A 93 -2.07 0.75 -29.05
CA GLN A 93 -3.02 0.26 -30.05
C GLN A 93 -3.06 -1.27 -30.13
N ALA A 94 -1.96 -1.95 -29.82
CA ALA A 94 -1.89 -3.40 -29.73
C ALA A 94 -2.66 -3.96 -28.52
N LEU A 95 -2.94 -3.14 -27.51
CA LEU A 95 -3.65 -3.54 -26.31
C LEU A 95 -5.17 -3.47 -26.53
N SER A 96 -5.81 -4.63 -26.66
CA SER A 96 -7.27 -4.76 -26.92
C SER A 96 -8.13 -4.70 -25.64
N TYR A 97 -7.54 -4.38 -24.49
CA TYR A 97 -8.17 -4.45 -23.18
C TYR A 97 -8.51 -3.06 -22.66
N LYS A 98 -9.36 -3.01 -21.62
CA LYS A 98 -9.52 -1.77 -20.85
C LYS A 98 -8.23 -1.48 -20.10
N VAL A 99 -7.85 -0.22 -20.07
CA VAL A 99 -6.62 0.25 -19.44
C VAL A 99 -6.95 1.40 -18.52
N GLU A 100 -6.46 1.34 -17.29
CA GLU A 100 -6.56 2.43 -16.34
C GLU A 100 -5.15 2.86 -15.97
N ILE A 101 -4.83 4.13 -16.21
CA ILE A 101 -3.53 4.70 -15.89
C ILE A 101 -3.72 5.63 -14.70
N PHE A 102 -2.94 5.43 -13.66
CA PHE A 102 -2.93 6.32 -12.51
C PHE A 102 -1.49 6.60 -12.05
N CYS A 103 -1.34 7.65 -11.25
CA CYS A 103 -0.08 8.01 -10.64
C CYS A 103 -0.27 8.24 -9.14
N ILE A 104 0.72 7.83 -8.36
CA ILE A 104 0.73 8.02 -6.91
C ILE A 104 2.02 8.77 -6.52
N PRO A 105 1.92 9.87 -5.75
CA PRO A 105 3.08 10.49 -5.15
C PRO A 105 3.63 9.62 -4.02
N ARG A 106 4.94 9.45 -3.97
CA ARG A 106 5.65 8.78 -2.87
C ARG A 106 6.83 9.65 -2.46
N PRO A 107 7.11 9.82 -1.17
CA PRO A 107 8.36 10.45 -0.74
C PRO A 107 9.57 9.66 -1.25
N ILE A 108 10.57 10.38 -1.74
CA ILE A 108 11.81 9.78 -2.17
C ILE A 108 12.54 9.24 -0.94
N ASP A 109 12.93 7.98 -1.02
CA ASP A 109 13.80 7.35 -0.05
C ASP A 109 15.26 7.70 -0.40
N LEU A 110 15.87 8.59 0.39
CA LEU A 110 17.27 8.97 0.25
C LEU A 110 18.16 8.32 1.31
N ASP A 111 17.65 7.40 2.13
CA ASP A 111 18.42 6.83 3.24
C ASP A 111 19.65 6.07 2.74
N GLN A 112 19.47 5.26 1.70
CA GLN A 112 20.60 4.55 1.09
C GLN A 112 21.65 5.51 0.54
N TYR A 113 21.21 6.56 -0.15
CA TYR A 113 22.11 7.57 -0.71
C TYR A 113 22.87 8.33 0.38
N LEU A 114 22.20 8.66 1.49
CA LEU A 114 22.84 9.29 2.64
C LEU A 114 23.88 8.37 3.28
N ASN A 115 23.58 7.07 3.42
CA ASN A 115 24.54 6.09 3.93
C ASN A 115 25.78 5.99 3.02
N ASP A 116 25.58 5.94 1.70
CA ASP A 116 26.68 5.90 0.73
C ASP A 116 27.57 7.15 0.84
N LEU A 117 26.97 8.33 1.05
CA LEU A 117 27.71 9.58 1.27
C LEU A 117 28.47 9.59 2.61
N GLU A 118 27.90 8.99 3.66
CA GLU A 118 28.57 8.84 4.96
C GLU A 118 29.77 7.92 4.88
N ASP A 119 29.68 6.83 4.11
CA ASP A 119 30.79 5.93 3.87
C ASP A 119 31.88 6.61 3.03
N LEU A 120 31.50 7.33 1.98
CA LEU A 120 32.43 8.15 1.19
C LEU A 120 33.16 9.19 2.05
N LEU A 121 32.49 9.76 3.06
CA LEU A 121 33.10 10.72 3.98
C LEU A 121 34.21 10.12 4.84
N LYS A 122 34.13 8.82 5.15
CA LYS A 122 35.18 8.10 5.89
C LYS A 122 36.43 7.92 5.04
N GLU A 123 36.28 7.68 3.74
CA GLU A 123 37.39 7.45 2.80
C GLU A 123 38.02 8.74 2.25
N THR A 124 37.30 9.87 2.32
CA THR A 124 37.72 11.13 1.70
C THR A 124 38.87 11.84 2.42
N ASP A 125 39.76 12.47 1.66
CA ASP A 125 40.88 13.29 2.15
C ASP A 125 40.45 14.44 3.08
N PRO A 126 41.29 14.82 4.07
CA PRO A 126 40.98 15.88 5.03
C PRO A 126 40.55 17.22 4.42
N GLY A 127 41.11 17.60 3.27
CA GLY A 127 40.77 18.87 2.59
C GLY A 127 39.38 18.88 1.94
N ARG A 128 38.84 17.71 1.56
CA ARG A 128 37.55 17.57 0.86
C ARG A 128 36.41 17.21 1.81
N ARG A 129 36.72 16.71 3.00
CA ARG A 129 35.74 16.36 4.05
C ARG A 129 34.78 17.49 4.43
N PRO A 130 35.20 18.77 4.59
CA PRO A 130 34.27 19.84 4.92
C PRO A 130 33.21 20.07 3.83
N ILE A 131 33.60 19.95 2.55
CA ILE A 131 32.70 20.11 1.41
C ILE A 131 31.66 18.99 1.41
N LEU A 132 32.11 17.74 1.57
CA LEU A 132 31.22 16.59 1.58
C LEU A 132 30.27 16.60 2.78
N ARG A 133 30.72 17.03 3.96
CA ARG A 133 29.83 17.25 5.13
C ARG A 133 28.79 18.34 4.87
N GLY A 134 29.19 19.44 4.23
CA GLY A 134 28.26 20.50 3.84
C GLY A 134 27.17 19.98 2.91
N TYR A 135 27.57 19.19 1.91
CA TYR A 135 26.63 18.53 1.00
C TYR A 135 25.70 17.54 1.70
N LEU A 136 26.24 16.69 2.59
CA LEU A 136 25.44 15.75 3.39
C LEU A 136 24.37 16.47 4.21
N ASN A 137 24.73 17.57 4.88
CA ASN A 137 23.78 18.38 5.65
C ASN A 137 22.74 19.05 4.75
N TYR A 138 23.12 19.50 3.56
CA TYR A 138 22.19 20.04 2.56
C TYR A 138 21.17 18.99 2.11
N VAL A 139 21.62 17.78 1.73
CA VAL A 139 20.74 16.68 1.31
C VAL A 139 19.81 16.26 2.45
N ARG A 140 20.32 16.13 3.69
CA ARG A 140 19.48 15.87 4.88
C ARG A 140 18.42 16.96 5.11
N GLY A 141 18.74 18.22 4.82
CA GLY A 141 17.80 19.33 4.87
C GLY A 141 16.63 19.15 3.89
N ILE A 142 16.91 18.70 2.66
CA ILE A 142 15.89 18.41 1.63
C ILE A 142 15.01 17.23 2.04
N VAL A 143 15.60 16.17 2.60
CA VAL A 143 14.85 15.00 3.11
C VAL A 143 13.91 15.44 4.24
N SER A 144 14.43 16.24 5.17
CA SER A 144 13.68 16.70 6.34
C SER A 144 12.54 17.66 5.99
N SER A 145 12.65 18.41 4.89
CA SER A 145 11.57 19.31 4.43
C SER A 145 10.41 18.56 3.77
N ALA A 146 10.52 17.24 3.54
CA ALA A 146 9.54 16.41 2.83
C ALA A 146 9.17 16.93 1.42
N GLU A 147 9.96 17.85 0.86
CA GLU A 147 9.72 18.42 -0.48
C GLU A 147 10.09 17.43 -1.60
N ALA A 148 10.92 16.44 -1.31
CA ALA A 148 11.36 15.45 -2.28
C ALA A 148 10.33 14.31 -2.42
N THR A 149 9.34 14.51 -3.30
CA THR A 149 8.39 13.45 -3.70
C THR A 149 8.65 12.99 -5.12
N GLU A 150 8.69 11.67 -5.33
CA GLU A 150 8.63 11.05 -6.66
C GLU A 150 7.18 10.73 -7.03
N ARG A 151 6.92 10.58 -8.33
CA ARG A 151 5.64 10.07 -8.84
C ARG A 151 5.86 8.71 -9.47
N ARG A 152 5.10 7.72 -9.01
CA ARG A 152 5.08 6.39 -9.61
C ARG A 152 3.89 6.27 -10.53
N PHE A 153 4.12 5.70 -11.70
CA PHE A 153 3.10 5.49 -12.71
C PHE A 153 2.76 4.01 -12.80
N TYR A 154 1.47 3.73 -12.81
CA TYR A 154 0.94 2.38 -12.87
C TYR A 154 -0.10 2.28 -13.97
N ILE A 155 -0.09 1.16 -14.67
CA ILE A 155 -1.08 0.78 -15.67
C ILE A 155 -1.79 -0.47 -15.15
N LEU A 156 -3.09 -0.36 -14.92
CA LEU A 156 -3.97 -1.47 -14.54
C LEU A 156 -4.69 -1.96 -15.79
N ILE A 157 -4.68 -3.29 -15.96
CA ILE A 157 -5.37 -3.95 -17.05
C ILE A 157 -6.33 -4.98 -16.43
N PRO A 158 -7.60 -4.59 -16.18
CA PRO A 158 -8.60 -5.49 -15.65
C PRO A 158 -9.14 -6.46 -16.72
N GLU A 159 -9.43 -7.69 -16.31
CA GLU A 159 -10.05 -8.72 -17.13
C GLU A 159 -10.85 -9.70 -16.26
N GLU A 160 -11.68 -10.53 -16.87
CA GLU A 160 -12.36 -11.64 -16.19
C GLU A 160 -11.37 -12.71 -15.69
N LYS A 161 -11.65 -13.28 -14.51
CA LYS A 161 -10.85 -14.36 -13.92
C LYS A 161 -10.67 -15.57 -14.84
N SER A 162 -11.63 -15.84 -15.72
CA SER A 162 -11.56 -16.93 -16.71
C SER A 162 -10.41 -16.79 -17.71
N ARG A 163 -9.92 -15.56 -17.95
CA ARG A 163 -8.87 -15.24 -18.94
C ARG A 163 -7.56 -14.80 -18.30
N ALA A 164 -7.32 -15.14 -17.04
CA ALA A 164 -6.12 -14.73 -16.30
C ALA A 164 -4.80 -15.11 -17.03
N ASP A 165 -4.73 -16.31 -17.59
CA ASP A 165 -3.53 -16.77 -18.31
C ASP A 165 -3.29 -16.00 -19.62
N GLU A 166 -4.38 -15.65 -20.32
CA GLU A 166 -4.32 -14.83 -21.53
C GLU A 166 -3.87 -13.41 -21.21
N LEU A 167 -4.44 -12.83 -20.14
CA LEU A 167 -4.05 -11.53 -19.62
C LEU A 167 -2.55 -11.48 -19.34
N GLN A 168 -1.99 -12.46 -18.61
CA GLN A 168 -0.56 -12.46 -18.32
C GLN A 168 0.31 -12.51 -19.58
N LYS A 169 -0.06 -13.30 -20.60
CA LYS A 169 0.68 -13.36 -21.87
C LYS A 169 0.63 -12.01 -22.58
N LYS A 170 -0.56 -11.39 -22.64
CA LYS A 170 -0.77 -10.10 -23.30
C LYS A 170 -0.07 -8.95 -22.59
N VAL A 171 -0.04 -8.96 -21.26
CA VAL A 171 0.68 -7.98 -20.46
C VAL A 171 2.19 -8.10 -20.70
N ARG A 172 2.73 -9.33 -20.79
CA ARG A 172 4.14 -9.54 -21.15
C ARG A 172 4.47 -9.01 -22.55
N GLU A 173 3.61 -9.27 -23.54
CA GLU A 173 3.75 -8.70 -24.89
C GLU A 173 3.72 -7.16 -24.84
N PHE A 174 2.78 -6.58 -24.10
CA PHE A 174 2.65 -5.14 -23.93
C PHE A 174 3.88 -4.50 -23.28
N VAL A 175 4.42 -5.09 -22.20
CA VAL A 175 5.65 -4.63 -21.55
C VAL A 175 6.86 -4.69 -22.50
N ALA A 176 6.94 -5.73 -23.34
CA ALA A 176 7.98 -5.81 -24.36
C ALA A 176 7.85 -4.70 -25.41
N LEU A 177 6.63 -4.35 -25.83
CA LEU A 177 6.37 -3.23 -26.75
C LEU A 177 6.73 -1.87 -26.12
N LEU A 178 6.39 -1.66 -24.84
CA LEU A 178 6.80 -0.46 -24.11
C LEU A 178 8.32 -0.34 -24.00
N SER A 179 9.00 -1.47 -23.72
CA SER A 179 10.46 -1.53 -23.67
C SER A 179 11.10 -1.23 -25.02
N ALA A 180 10.50 -1.70 -26.12
CA ALA A 180 10.92 -1.37 -27.48
C ALA A 180 10.71 0.12 -27.82
N ALA A 181 9.71 0.76 -27.21
CA ALA A 181 9.50 2.20 -27.25
C ALA A 181 10.39 2.98 -26.24
N GLU A 182 11.44 2.33 -25.74
CA GLU A 182 12.42 2.86 -24.78
C GLU A 182 11.82 3.25 -23.41
N LEU A 183 10.57 2.88 -23.14
CA LEU A 183 9.92 3.14 -21.87
C LEU A 183 10.15 1.94 -20.93
N LYS A 184 10.83 2.17 -19.80
CA LYS A 184 11.07 1.12 -18.81
C LYS A 184 9.75 0.78 -18.13
N ALA A 185 9.28 -0.45 -18.33
CA ALA A 185 8.05 -0.97 -17.75
C ALA A 185 8.28 -2.39 -17.23
N GLU A 186 7.69 -2.71 -16.09
CA GLU A 186 7.83 -4.01 -15.42
C GLU A 186 6.48 -4.46 -14.87
N ILE A 187 6.23 -5.77 -14.91
CA ILE A 187 5.03 -6.35 -14.28
C ILE A 187 5.27 -6.38 -12.77
N CYS A 188 4.37 -5.80 -11.99
CA CYS A 188 4.53 -5.74 -10.55
C CYS A 188 4.49 -7.13 -9.91
N SER A 189 5.45 -7.38 -9.03
CA SER A 189 5.42 -8.47 -8.06
C SER A 189 4.35 -8.25 -6.98
N GLU A 190 4.02 -9.29 -6.22
CA GLU A 190 3.03 -9.22 -5.13
C GLU A 190 3.39 -8.15 -4.09
N SER A 191 4.68 -8.05 -3.74
CA SER A 191 5.19 -7.01 -2.83
C SER A 191 5.01 -5.60 -3.37
N GLU A 192 5.17 -5.40 -4.68
CA GLU A 192 5.01 -4.08 -5.31
C GLU A 192 3.54 -3.69 -5.47
N ILE A 193 2.66 -4.68 -5.70
CA ILE A 193 1.21 -4.44 -5.68
C ILE A 193 0.78 -4.04 -4.26
N LEU A 194 1.28 -4.71 -3.23
CA LEU A 194 1.02 -4.33 -1.84
C LEU A 194 1.53 -2.92 -1.52
N ASP A 195 2.74 -2.56 -1.98
CA ASP A 195 3.29 -1.21 -1.83
C ASP A 195 2.42 -0.16 -2.52
N MET A 196 1.96 -0.45 -3.74
CA MET A 196 1.04 0.41 -4.48
C MET A 196 -0.27 0.61 -3.72
N LEU A 197 -0.90 -0.47 -3.23
CA LEU A 197 -2.14 -0.40 -2.46
C LEU A 197 -1.95 0.34 -1.14
N PHE A 198 -0.83 0.12 -0.45
CA PHE A 198 -0.49 0.83 0.77
C PHE A 198 -0.37 2.34 0.52
N CYS A 199 0.34 2.73 -0.54
CA CYS A 199 0.46 4.13 -0.94
C CYS A 199 -0.89 4.74 -1.34
N PHE A 200 -1.78 3.95 -1.96
CA PHE A 200 -3.10 4.41 -2.38
C PHE A 200 -4.07 4.61 -1.20
N PHE A 201 -4.17 3.63 -0.30
CA PHE A 201 -5.13 3.67 0.81
C PHE A 201 -4.62 4.46 2.01
N ASN A 202 -3.31 4.56 2.22
CA ASN A 202 -2.70 5.23 3.37
C ASN A 202 -1.71 6.34 2.94
N PRO A 203 -2.15 7.36 2.19
CA PRO A 203 -1.24 8.36 1.60
C PRO A 203 -0.43 9.14 2.65
N ALA A 204 -0.99 9.38 3.85
CA ALA A 204 -0.29 10.07 4.93
C ALA A 204 0.78 9.21 5.62
N GLN A 205 0.62 7.88 5.63
CA GLN A 205 1.54 6.93 6.28
C GLN A 205 2.56 6.35 5.31
N ALA A 206 2.22 6.28 4.02
CA ALA A 206 3.13 5.91 2.92
C ALA A 206 4.41 6.74 2.87
N ALA A 207 4.39 7.91 3.49
CA ALA A 207 5.55 8.76 3.65
C ALA A 207 6.59 8.27 4.67
N PHE A 208 6.15 7.54 5.69
CA PHE A 208 6.95 7.19 6.86
C PHE A 208 7.12 5.69 7.04
N GLU A 209 6.20 4.90 6.48
CA GLU A 209 6.17 3.46 6.64
C GLU A 209 6.29 2.78 5.27
N ARG A 210 7.11 1.72 5.23
CA ARG A 210 7.07 0.78 4.11
C ARG A 210 5.93 -0.21 4.40
N PRO A 211 5.21 -0.70 3.37
CA PRO A 211 4.34 -1.86 3.57
C PRO A 211 5.17 -2.96 4.23
N GLY A 212 4.72 -3.45 5.39
CA GLY A 212 5.40 -4.54 6.06
C GLY A 212 5.58 -5.69 5.08
N ILE A 213 6.82 -6.14 4.84
CA ILE A 213 7.05 -7.38 4.12
C ILE A 213 6.29 -8.44 4.92
N VAL A 214 5.35 -9.16 4.29
CA VAL A 214 4.48 -10.16 4.93
C VAL A 214 5.27 -11.34 5.56
N SER A 215 6.62 -11.30 5.47
CA SER A 215 7.57 -12.26 6.05
C SER A 215 7.52 -12.40 7.57
N ALA A 216 6.88 -11.50 8.30
CA ALA A 216 6.57 -11.75 9.71
C ALA A 216 5.30 -11.03 10.13
N ALA A 217 4.15 -11.65 9.89
CA ALA A 217 3.09 -11.49 10.87
C ALA A 217 3.73 -11.78 12.24
N PRO A 218 3.64 -10.88 13.24
CA PRO A 218 4.17 -11.19 14.56
C PRO A 218 3.52 -12.50 14.99
N MET A 219 4.32 -13.56 15.18
CA MET A 219 3.84 -14.76 15.83
C MET A 219 3.41 -14.32 17.21
N VAL A 220 2.10 -14.12 17.40
CA VAL A 220 1.51 -13.97 18.72
C VAL A 220 1.68 -15.34 19.37
N LYS A 221 2.84 -15.55 20.00
CA LYS A 221 3.05 -16.73 20.83
C LYS A 221 1.95 -16.71 21.87
N THR A 222 1.13 -17.75 21.86
CA THR A 222 0.08 -17.91 22.86
C THR A 222 0.76 -18.03 24.23
N VAL A 223 0.11 -17.60 25.32
CA VAL A 223 0.69 -17.69 26.68
C VAL A 223 1.14 -19.13 27.00
N GLU A 224 0.45 -20.13 26.45
CA GLU A 224 0.80 -21.56 26.56
C GLU A 224 2.13 -21.94 25.89
N GLU A 225 2.57 -21.20 24.87
CA GLU A 225 3.83 -21.42 24.16
C GLU A 225 5.00 -20.70 24.84
N LEU A 226 4.76 -19.57 25.51
CA LEU A 226 5.77 -18.88 26.33
C LEU A 226 6.14 -19.68 27.58
N ILE A 227 5.17 -20.35 28.20
CA ILE A 227 5.38 -21.21 29.38
C ILE A 227 6.20 -22.46 29.01
N LYS A 228 6.12 -22.94 27.76
CA LYS A 228 6.92 -24.08 27.26
C LYS A 228 8.39 -23.74 27.02
N ASP A 229 8.69 -22.48 26.72
CA ASP A 229 10.06 -22.00 26.47
C ASP A 229 10.82 -21.61 27.77
N GLY A 230 10.24 -21.89 28.95
CA GLY A 230 10.96 -21.82 30.23
C GLY A 230 11.24 -20.41 30.73
N VAL A 231 10.40 -19.43 30.36
CA VAL A 231 10.38 -18.12 31.01
C VAL A 231 9.14 -18.06 31.87
N ASP A 232 9.35 -18.09 33.19
CA ASP A 232 8.29 -17.92 34.21
C ASP A 232 7.66 -16.52 34.17
#